data_AF-Q2W0K1-F1
#
_entry.id   AF-Q2W0K1-F1
#
_cell.length_a   1.000
_cell.length_b   1.000
_cell.length_c   1.000
_cell.angle_alpha   90.00
_cell.angle_beta   90.00
_cell.angle_gamma   90.00
#
_symmetry.space_group_name_H-M   'P 1'
#
loop_
_entity.id
_entity.type
_entity.pdbx_description
1 polymer ?
#
loop_
_entity_poly.entity_id
_entity_poly.type
_entity_poly.pdbx_seq_one_letter_code
_entity_poly.pdbx_strand_id
1 'polypeptide(L)'
;MPDPDESNASGFGLDRVYDHRLTVNPMRSEMGSVSPWVTWALLSAVFAAMTAIFAKAGLAAGIESDMATLLRTGVILVVLALFVAATGKWSDPTLIPAGAWGFIVLSALATGASWVCYFRALKLGEAAKVAPIDKLSVVLVAIFAVLFLGERPSLRDWSGIALITGGVLLLALKR
;
A
#
# COMPACT_ATOMS: atom_id res chain seq x y z
N MET A 1 -41.74 -14.86 -65.86
CA MET A 1 -41.20 -16.23 -65.76
C MET A 1 -40.92 -16.49 -64.28
N PRO A 2 -41.71 -17.31 -63.59
CA PRO A 2 -41.45 -17.71 -62.21
C PRO A 2 -40.67 -19.04 -62.19
N ASP A 3 -39.76 -19.22 -61.23
CA ASP A 3 -39.74 -20.47 -60.45
C ASP A 3 -39.12 -20.24 -59.05
N PRO A 4 -39.68 -20.84 -57.98
CA PRO A 4 -39.25 -20.75 -56.60
C PRO A 4 -38.51 -22.02 -56.13
N ASP A 5 -37.54 -21.88 -55.22
CA ASP A 5 -37.21 -22.94 -54.25
C ASP A 5 -36.49 -22.33 -53.03
N GLU A 6 -37.27 -22.09 -51.97
CA GLU A 6 -36.76 -22.11 -50.60
C GLU A 6 -37.01 -23.51 -50.04
N SER A 7 -35.96 -24.25 -49.67
CA SER A 7 -36.01 -25.37 -48.72
C SER A 7 -34.58 -25.92 -48.52
N ASN A 8 -33.90 -25.61 -47.40
CA ASN A 8 -33.76 -26.53 -46.25
C ASN A 8 -32.88 -27.77 -46.59
N ALA A 9 -31.79 -28.15 -45.93
CA ALA A 9 -31.41 -27.99 -44.54
C ALA A 9 -29.90 -28.30 -44.38
N SER A 10 -29.32 -27.69 -43.36
CA SER A 10 -28.19 -28.13 -42.55
C SER A 10 -27.72 -29.59 -42.66
N GLY A 11 -26.43 -29.75 -42.98
CA GLY A 11 -25.63 -30.97 -42.83
C GLY A 11 -24.24 -30.65 -42.28
N PHE A 12 -24.21 -30.23 -41.03
CA PHE A 12 -23.16 -30.43 -40.01
C PHE A 12 -21.86 -31.14 -40.48
N GLY A 13 -20.83 -30.36 -40.80
CA GLY A 13 -19.45 -30.83 -41.03
C GLY A 13 -18.51 -30.43 -39.89
N LEU A 14 -18.80 -30.91 -38.68
CA LEU A 14 -17.92 -30.78 -37.50
C LEU A 14 -16.76 -31.80 -37.54
N ASP A 15 -15.96 -31.80 -38.61
CA ASP A 15 -14.78 -32.69 -38.74
C ASP A 15 -13.50 -31.97 -39.19
N ARG A 16 -13.48 -30.63 -39.25
CA ARG A 16 -12.21 -29.85 -39.33
C ARG A 16 -11.60 -29.56 -37.95
N VAL A 17 -11.73 -30.60 -37.15
CA VAL A 17 -11.03 -30.89 -35.91
C VAL A 17 -9.52 -30.90 -36.17
N TYR A 18 -8.81 -30.03 -35.46
CA TYR A 18 -7.48 -30.29 -34.91
C TYR A 18 -6.37 -30.73 -35.87
N ASP A 19 -5.70 -29.78 -36.54
CA ASP A 19 -4.24 -29.87 -36.64
C ASP A 19 -3.58 -28.50 -36.86
N HIS A 20 -3.18 -27.86 -35.76
CA HIS A 20 -1.99 -27.01 -35.77
C HIS A 20 -1.48 -26.88 -34.33
N ARG A 21 -0.95 -27.98 -33.78
CA ARG A 21 0.05 -27.86 -32.72
C ARG A 21 1.36 -27.37 -33.35
N LEU A 22 2.15 -26.70 -32.51
CA LEU A 22 3.58 -26.38 -32.68
C LEU A 22 3.92 -25.03 -33.33
N THR A 23 3.73 -23.96 -32.58
CA THR A 23 4.84 -23.02 -32.34
C THR A 23 4.99 -22.81 -30.85
N VAL A 24 5.80 -23.70 -30.27
CA VAL A 24 6.81 -23.43 -29.24
C VAL A 24 6.56 -22.16 -28.44
N ASN A 25 6.25 -22.35 -27.16
CA ASN A 25 6.47 -21.38 -26.10
C ASN A 25 7.98 -21.40 -25.78
N PRO A 26 8.82 -20.44 -26.23
CA PRO A 26 10.12 -20.29 -25.63
C PRO A 26 9.86 -19.62 -24.29
N MET A 27 9.93 -20.45 -23.24
CA MET A 27 10.24 -20.10 -21.86
C MET A 27 10.56 -18.61 -21.71
N ARG A 28 9.53 -17.81 -21.41
CA ARG A 28 9.76 -16.52 -20.76
C ARG A 28 10.50 -16.91 -19.50
N SER A 29 11.79 -16.60 -19.46
CA SER A 29 12.63 -16.80 -18.30
C SER A 29 11.91 -16.15 -17.13
N GLU A 30 11.28 -16.96 -16.29
CA GLU A 30 10.75 -16.55 -15.00
C GLU A 30 11.95 -16.30 -14.07
N MET A 31 12.79 -15.34 -14.45
CA MET A 31 13.52 -14.58 -13.46
C MET A 31 12.44 -13.89 -12.65
N GLY A 32 12.28 -14.32 -11.40
CA GLY A 32 11.24 -13.87 -10.48
C GLY A 32 11.14 -12.35 -10.44
N SER A 33 10.31 -11.79 -11.32
CA SER A 33 9.99 -10.37 -11.33
C SER A 33 9.08 -10.16 -10.14
N VAL A 34 9.67 -9.68 -9.05
CA VAL A 34 8.90 -9.25 -7.88
C VAL A 34 7.80 -8.31 -8.37
N SER A 35 6.56 -8.56 -7.97
CA SER A 35 5.42 -7.77 -8.45
C SER A 35 5.67 -6.28 -8.16
N PRO A 36 5.34 -5.34 -9.08
CA PRO A 36 5.69 -3.93 -8.93
C PRO A 36 5.32 -3.31 -7.58
N TRP A 37 4.19 -3.74 -6.99
CA TRP A 37 3.77 -3.27 -5.67
C TRP A 37 4.73 -3.67 -4.54
N VAL A 38 5.37 -4.84 -4.64
CA VAL A 38 6.37 -5.30 -3.65
C VAL A 38 7.60 -4.40 -3.72
N THR A 39 8.05 -4.04 -4.92
CA THR A 39 9.18 -3.12 -5.09
C THR A 39 8.88 -1.76 -4.47
N TRP A 40 7.68 -1.20 -4.69
CA TRP A 40 7.26 0.05 -4.06
C TRP A 40 7.12 -0.06 -2.54
N ALA A 41 6.62 -1.19 -2.02
CA ALA A 41 6.49 -1.44 -0.59
C ALA A 41 7.86 -1.57 0.11
N LEU A 42 8.81 -2.27 -0.52
CA LEU A 42 10.18 -2.36 -0.03
C LEU A 42 10.86 -1.00 -0.01
N LEU A 43 10.70 -0.22 -1.08
CA LEU A 43 11.24 1.13 -1.15
C LEU A 43 10.63 2.03 -0.05
N SER A 44 9.31 1.93 0.18
CA SER A 44 8.62 2.59 1.29
C SER A 44 9.18 2.19 2.65
N ALA A 45 9.48 0.90 2.86
CA ALA A 45 10.06 0.41 4.10
C ALA A 45 11.46 1.02 4.36
N VAL A 46 12.30 1.15 3.33
CA VAL A 46 13.61 1.81 3.43
C VAL A 46 13.44 3.28 3.81
N PHE A 47 12.57 4.02 3.12
CA PHE A 47 12.31 5.43 3.43
C PHE A 47 11.71 5.64 4.82
N ALA A 48 10.85 4.72 5.28
CA ALA A 48 10.30 4.72 6.63
C ALA A 48 11.38 4.48 7.69
N ALA A 49 12.33 3.58 7.44
CA ALA A 49 13.46 3.35 8.34
C ALA A 49 14.38 4.59 8.41
N MET A 50 14.77 5.16 7.27
CA MET A 50 15.58 6.39 7.23
C MET A 50 14.91 7.55 7.95
N THR A 51 13.60 7.70 7.71
CA THR A 51 12.72 8.63 8.43
C THR A 51 12.86 8.51 9.94
N ALA A 52 12.78 7.28 10.48
CA ALA A 52 12.83 7.06 11.92
C ALA A 52 14.18 7.48 12.50
N ILE A 53 15.27 7.19 11.79
CA ILE A 53 16.64 7.55 12.20
C ILE A 53 16.84 9.06 12.16
N PHE A 54 16.46 9.74 11.07
CA PHE A 54 16.58 11.20 10.97
C PHE A 54 15.70 11.93 11.96
N ALA A 55 14.49 11.44 12.21
CA ALA A 55 13.62 11.98 13.24
C ALA A 55 14.26 11.89 14.62
N LYS A 56 14.80 10.72 14.99
CA LYS A 56 15.50 10.55 16.27
C LYS A 56 16.75 11.44 16.35
N ALA A 57 17.51 11.58 15.28
CA ALA A 57 18.67 12.47 15.24
C ALA A 57 18.28 13.95 15.41
N GLY A 58 17.21 14.41 14.75
CA GLY A 58 16.70 15.77 14.90
C GLY A 58 16.20 16.07 16.33
N LEU A 59 15.53 15.11 16.96
CA LEU A 59 15.12 15.22 18.37
C LEU A 59 16.33 15.26 19.31
N ALA A 60 17.38 14.47 19.04
CA ALA A 60 18.61 14.47 19.82
C ALA A 60 19.39 15.80 19.72
N ALA A 61 19.22 16.55 18.64
CA ALA A 61 19.78 17.89 18.46
C ALA A 61 19.03 18.98 19.26
N GLY A 62 18.03 18.63 20.06
CA GLY A 62 17.29 19.56 20.93
C GLY A 62 16.12 20.26 20.25
N ILE A 63 15.72 19.85 19.04
CA ILE A 63 14.55 20.40 18.37
C ILE A 63 13.29 19.81 19.02
N GLU A 64 12.34 20.66 19.39
CA GLU A 64 11.06 20.20 19.91
C GLU A 64 10.28 19.38 18.87
N SER A 65 9.64 18.30 19.33
CA SER A 65 9.02 17.28 18.47
C SER A 65 7.95 17.85 17.55
N ASP A 66 7.13 18.75 18.07
CA ASP A 66 6.04 19.37 17.31
C ASP A 66 6.58 20.28 16.20
N MET A 67 7.66 21.01 16.48
CA MET A 67 8.35 21.87 15.51
C MET A 67 9.04 21.03 14.42
N ALA A 68 9.73 19.95 14.78
CA ALA A 68 10.34 19.04 13.83
C ALA A 68 9.30 18.41 12.89
N THR A 69 8.14 18.05 13.44
CA THR A 69 7.01 17.50 12.68
C THR A 69 6.43 18.55 11.72
N LEU A 70 6.23 19.77 12.18
CA LEU A 70 5.72 20.88 11.35
C LEU A 70 6.66 21.22 10.19
N LEU A 71 7.96 21.32 10.44
CA LEU A 71 8.95 21.56 9.38
C LEU A 71 8.94 20.40 8.38
N ARG A 72 8.83 19.17 8.87
CA ARG A 72 8.73 17.98 8.02
C ARG A 72 7.49 18.01 7.14
N THR A 73 6.32 18.37 7.66
CA THR A 73 5.10 18.47 6.84
C THR A 73 5.21 19.57 5.80
N GLY A 74 5.83 20.70 6.13
CA GLY A 74 6.13 21.77 5.18
C GLY A 74 7.01 21.28 4.01
N VAL A 75 8.11 20.57 4.32
CA VAL A 75 9.00 19.99 3.29
C VAL A 75 8.25 18.97 2.43
N ILE A 76 7.46 18.07 3.04
CA ILE A 76 6.65 17.08 2.32
C ILE A 76 5.64 17.77 1.40
N LEU A 77 4.97 18.82 1.88
CA LEU A 77 4.00 19.57 1.10
C LEU A 77 4.63 20.22 -0.13
N VAL A 78 5.81 20.84 0.01
CA VAL A 78 6.55 21.41 -1.12
C VAL A 78 6.95 20.34 -2.12
N VAL A 79 7.52 19.22 -1.65
CA VAL A 79 7.93 18.11 -2.53
C VAL A 79 6.73 17.51 -3.26
N LEU A 80 5.61 17.28 -2.58
CA LEU A 80 4.39 16.76 -3.19
C LEU A 80 3.80 17.76 -4.19
N ALA A 81 3.76 19.05 -3.86
CA ALA A 81 3.27 20.08 -4.77
C ALA A 81 4.10 20.14 -6.07
N LEU A 82 5.42 20.11 -5.95
CA LEU A 82 6.33 20.06 -7.10
C LEU A 82 6.13 18.78 -7.91
N PHE A 83 5.97 17.63 -7.26
CA PHE A 83 5.74 16.35 -7.94
C PHE A 83 4.40 16.33 -8.70
N VAL A 84 3.31 16.82 -8.10
CA VAL A 84 2.00 16.90 -8.75
C VAL A 84 2.04 17.89 -9.92
N ALA A 85 2.72 19.03 -9.76
CA ALA A 85 2.93 20.00 -10.83
C ALA A 85 3.76 19.40 -11.98
N ALA A 86 4.88 18.73 -11.68
CA ALA A 86 5.76 18.12 -12.68
C ALA A 86 5.11 16.94 -13.43
N THR A 87 4.22 16.20 -12.77
CA THR A 87 3.49 15.09 -13.39
C THR A 87 2.22 15.51 -14.12
N GLY A 88 1.86 16.80 -14.07
CA GLY A 88 0.63 17.33 -14.69
C GLY A 88 -0.66 16.78 -14.08
N LYS A 89 -0.59 16.15 -12.90
CA LYS A 89 -1.73 15.52 -12.20
C LYS A 89 -2.51 16.50 -11.32
N TRP A 90 -2.43 17.77 -11.66
CA TRP A 90 -3.16 18.82 -10.95
C TRP A 90 -4.65 18.68 -11.27
N SER A 91 -5.42 18.19 -10.30
CA SER A 91 -6.87 18.08 -10.41
C SER A 91 -7.54 19.27 -9.73
N ASP A 92 -8.62 19.78 -10.30
CA ASP A 92 -9.41 20.83 -9.66
C ASP A 92 -9.99 20.30 -8.34
N PRO A 93 -9.67 20.91 -7.18
CA PRO A 93 -10.20 20.49 -5.88
C PRO A 93 -11.74 20.52 -5.80
N THR A 94 -12.40 21.30 -6.67
CA THR A 94 -13.86 21.40 -6.72
C THR A 94 -14.54 20.19 -7.36
N LEU A 95 -13.81 19.37 -8.10
CA LEU A 95 -14.29 18.09 -8.66
C LEU A 95 -14.31 16.96 -7.61
N ILE A 96 -13.73 17.16 -6.43
CA ILE A 96 -13.70 16.15 -5.37
C ILE A 96 -15.10 16.07 -4.72
N PRO A 97 -15.74 14.88 -4.70
CA PRO A 97 -17.06 14.71 -4.10
C PRO A 97 -17.09 15.17 -2.62
N ALA A 98 -18.14 15.88 -2.21
CA ALA A 98 -18.30 16.36 -0.84
C ALA A 98 -18.15 15.25 0.24
N GLY A 99 -18.57 14.02 -0.08
CA GLY A 99 -18.39 12.86 0.79
C GLY A 99 -16.92 12.41 0.92
N ALA A 100 -16.09 12.61 -0.09
CA ALA A 100 -14.67 12.25 -0.06
C ALA A 100 -13.86 13.20 0.84
N TRP A 101 -14.26 14.47 0.94
CA TRP A 101 -13.64 15.45 1.83
C TRP A 101 -13.65 15.00 3.29
N GLY A 102 -14.74 14.39 3.76
CA GLY A 102 -14.83 13.85 5.11
C GLY A 102 -13.76 12.78 5.39
N PHE A 103 -13.59 11.82 4.49
CA PHE A 103 -12.56 10.78 4.61
C PHE A 103 -11.14 11.34 4.48
N ILE A 104 -10.91 12.32 3.60
CA ILE A 104 -9.60 12.99 3.46
C ILE A 104 -9.24 13.73 4.74
N VAL A 105 -10.17 14.52 5.30
CA VAL A 105 -9.92 15.25 6.56
C VAL A 105 -9.69 14.26 7.71
N LEU A 106 -10.52 13.22 7.82
CA LEU A 106 -10.38 12.23 8.89
C LEU A 106 -9.04 11.47 8.80
N SER A 107 -8.63 11.08 7.59
CA SER A 107 -7.34 10.42 7.37
C SER A 107 -6.15 11.36 7.61
N ALA A 108 -6.26 12.63 7.27
CA ALA A 108 -5.24 13.64 7.57
C ALA A 108 -5.09 13.86 9.08
N LEU A 109 -6.21 13.96 9.81
CA LEU A 109 -6.21 14.05 11.27
C LEU A 109 -5.61 12.80 11.91
N ALA A 110 -5.97 11.61 11.45
CA ALA A 110 -5.39 10.35 11.93
C ALA A 110 -3.88 10.28 11.66
N THR A 111 -3.42 10.76 10.51
CA THR A 111 -1.99 10.82 10.15
C THR A 111 -1.23 11.82 11.02
N GLY A 112 -1.80 13.01 11.26
CA GLY A 112 -1.20 14.00 12.15
C GLY A 112 -1.10 13.49 13.59
N ALA A 113 -2.18 12.90 14.11
CA ALA A 113 -2.21 12.32 15.44
C ALA A 113 -1.20 11.18 15.60
N SER A 114 -1.05 10.31 14.59
CA SER A 114 -0.08 9.21 14.64
C SER A 114 1.35 9.73 14.68
N TRP A 115 1.70 10.76 13.90
CA TRP A 115 3.02 11.38 13.94
C TRP A 115 3.35 12.01 15.28
N VAL A 116 2.42 12.75 15.89
CA VAL A 116 2.63 13.35 17.23
C VAL A 116 2.93 12.26 18.26
N CYS A 117 2.14 11.18 18.27
CA CYS A 117 2.37 10.03 19.15
C CYS A 117 3.70 9.33 18.86
N TYR A 118 4.03 9.11 17.59
CA TYR A 118 5.24 8.43 17.15
C TYR A 118 6.52 9.19 17.52
N PHE A 119 6.59 10.50 17.24
CA PHE A 119 7.75 11.30 17.59
C PHE A 119 7.89 11.48 19.09
N ARG A 120 6.78 11.59 19.82
CA ARG A 120 6.81 11.59 21.29
C ARG A 120 7.35 10.27 21.84
N ALA A 121 6.99 9.14 21.24
CA ALA A 121 7.57 7.84 21.58
C ALA A 121 9.07 7.76 21.23
N LEU A 122 9.50 8.30 20.09
CA LEU A 122 10.92 8.38 19.72
C LEU A 122 11.74 9.29 20.63
N LYS A 123 11.14 10.36 21.20
CA LYS A 123 11.80 11.24 22.18
C LYS A 123 12.05 10.50 23.50
N LEU A 124 11.14 9.59 23.88
CA LEU A 124 11.19 8.85 25.15
C LEU A 124 11.93 7.52 25.06
N GLY A 125 12.01 6.90 23.88
CA GLY A 125 12.48 5.53 23.69
C GLY A 125 13.50 5.36 22.57
N GLU A 126 13.99 4.12 22.42
CA GLU A 126 14.90 3.78 21.33
C GLU A 126 14.15 3.55 20.02
N ALA A 127 14.63 4.11 18.90
CA ALA A 127 14.04 3.88 17.58
C ALA A 127 13.93 2.37 17.25
N ALA A 128 14.89 1.56 17.72
CA ALA A 128 14.87 0.10 17.56
C ALA A 128 13.71 -0.60 18.31
N LYS A 129 13.18 0.00 19.38
CA LYS A 129 12.01 -0.49 20.13
C LYS A 129 10.70 0.14 19.63
N VAL A 130 10.72 1.43 19.30
CA VAL A 130 9.55 2.18 18.82
C VAL A 130 9.12 1.77 17.41
N ALA A 131 10.07 1.57 16.49
CA ALA A 131 9.75 1.23 15.10
C ALA A 131 9.02 -0.11 14.94
N PRO A 132 9.39 -1.21 15.62
CA PRO A 132 8.60 -2.44 15.60
C PRO A 132 7.19 -2.27 16.17
N ILE A 133 7.04 -1.53 17.28
CA ILE A 133 5.73 -1.27 17.90
C ILE A 133 4.81 -0.50 16.95
N ASP A 134 5.33 0.49 16.22
CA ASP A 134 4.58 1.21 15.19
C ASP A 134 4.06 0.28 14.08
N LYS A 135 4.79 -0.79 13.75
CA LYS A 135 4.36 -1.80 12.76
C LYS A 135 3.24 -2.72 13.25
N LEU A 136 2.91 -2.74 14.55
CA LEU A 136 1.68 -3.38 15.04
C LEU A 136 0.41 -2.70 14.52
N SER A 137 0.51 -1.51 13.93
CA SER A 137 -0.59 -0.91 13.17
C SER A 137 -1.17 -1.86 12.12
N VAL A 138 -0.38 -2.79 11.55
CA VAL A 138 -0.87 -3.84 10.63
C VAL A 138 -1.90 -4.75 11.30
N VAL A 139 -1.72 -5.06 12.59
CA VAL A 139 -2.69 -5.85 13.38
C VAL A 139 -3.99 -5.08 13.54
N LEU A 140 -3.90 -3.80 13.90
CA LEU A 140 -5.07 -2.93 14.06
C LEU A 140 -5.81 -2.73 12.73
N VAL A 141 -5.07 -2.57 11.63
CA VAL A 141 -5.63 -2.48 10.27
C VAL A 141 -6.37 -3.77 9.91
N ALA A 142 -5.80 -4.95 10.19
CA ALA A 142 -6.50 -6.21 9.94
C ALA A 142 -7.79 -6.33 10.76
N ILE A 143 -7.76 -5.93 12.03
CA ILE A 143 -8.97 -5.91 12.88
C ILE A 143 -10.01 -4.94 12.32
N PHE A 144 -9.62 -3.72 11.94
CA PHE A 144 -10.53 -2.74 11.36
C PHE A 144 -11.05 -3.16 9.98
N ALA A 145 -10.25 -3.84 9.15
CA ALA A 145 -10.70 -4.38 7.87
C ALA A 145 -11.78 -5.45 8.07
N VAL A 146 -11.63 -6.31 9.08
CA VAL A 146 -12.66 -7.30 9.45
C VAL A 146 -13.93 -6.62 9.97
N LEU A 147 -13.78 -5.65 10.87
CA LEU A 147 -14.91 -5.01 11.56
C LEU A 147 -15.69 -4.03 10.67
N PHE A 148 -15.01 -3.22 9.87
CA PHE A 148 -15.61 -2.12 9.10
C PHE A 148 -15.77 -2.43 7.61
N LEU A 149 -14.81 -3.15 7.01
CA LEU A 149 -14.85 -3.48 5.57
C LEU A 149 -15.48 -4.86 5.32
N GLY A 150 -15.64 -5.68 6.35
CA GLY A 150 -16.16 -7.06 6.22
C GLY A 150 -15.22 -8.00 5.49
N GLU A 151 -13.95 -7.60 5.31
CA GLU A 151 -12.93 -8.47 4.73
C GLU A 151 -12.71 -9.67 5.66
N ARG A 152 -12.55 -10.86 5.08
CA ARG A 152 -12.28 -12.10 5.83
C ARG A 152 -10.85 -12.54 5.54
N PRO A 153 -9.86 -12.08 6.33
CA PRO A 153 -8.47 -12.54 6.20
C PRO A 153 -8.44 -14.05 6.29
N SER A 154 -7.65 -14.67 5.42
CA SER A 154 -7.47 -16.12 5.43
C SER A 154 -6.71 -16.55 6.69
N LEU A 155 -6.76 -17.86 7.01
CA LEU A 155 -5.95 -18.42 8.09
C LEU A 155 -4.44 -18.18 7.90
N ARG A 156 -3.98 -18.00 6.64
CA ARG A 156 -2.59 -17.67 6.32
C ARG A 156 -2.26 -16.20 6.63
N ASP A 157 -3.21 -15.29 6.43
CA ASP A 157 -3.02 -13.88 6.76
C ASP A 157 -2.95 -13.69 8.28
N TRP A 158 -3.81 -14.39 9.02
CA TRP A 158 -3.76 -14.41 10.48
C TRP A 158 -2.46 -14.98 11.05
N SER A 159 -1.89 -16.03 10.44
CA SER A 159 -0.60 -16.55 10.89
C SER A 159 0.55 -15.58 10.61
N GLY A 160 0.52 -14.86 9.48
CA GLY A 160 1.45 -13.78 9.19
C GLY A 160 1.37 -12.64 10.20
N ILE A 161 0.15 -12.18 10.50
CA ILE A 161 -0.11 -11.14 11.52
C ILE A 161 0.38 -11.60 12.91
N ALA A 162 0.13 -12.86 13.28
CA ALA A 162 0.60 -13.43 14.54
C ALA A 162 2.13 -13.47 14.61
N LEU A 163 2.82 -13.82 13.52
CA LEU A 163 4.28 -13.82 13.45
C LEU A 163 4.86 -12.41 13.56
N ILE A 164 4.27 -11.41 12.89
CA ILE A 164 4.67 -10.00 13.04
C ILE A 164 4.50 -9.57 14.49
N THR A 165 3.35 -9.88 15.09
CA THR A 165 3.05 -9.55 16.49
C THR A 165 4.05 -10.19 17.44
N GLY A 166 4.32 -11.48 17.28
CA GLY A 166 5.30 -12.21 18.08
C GLY A 166 6.72 -11.65 17.94
N GLY A 167 7.14 -11.29 16.72
CA GLY A 167 8.43 -10.66 16.45
C GLY A 167 8.56 -9.30 17.14
N VAL A 168 7.51 -8.47 17.08
CA VAL A 168 7.49 -7.18 17.78
C VAL A 168 7.54 -7.36 19.29
N LEU A 169 6.75 -8.28 19.86
CA LEU A 169 6.75 -8.56 21.30
C LEU A 169 8.13 -9.02 21.78
N LEU A 170 8.82 -9.87 21.00
CA LEU A 170 10.17 -10.32 21.31
C LEU A 170 11.16 -9.14 21.36
N LEU A 171 11.10 -8.23 20.39
CA LEU A 171 11.95 -7.03 20.38
C LEU A 171 11.60 -6.04 21.49
N ALA A 172 10.32 -5.89 21.82
CA ALA A 172 9.84 -4.98 22.86
C ALA A 172 10.16 -5.48 24.28
N LEU A 173 10.10 -6.80 24.51
CA LEU A 173 10.36 -7.43 25.81
C LEU A 173 11.86 -7.71 26.05
N LYS A 174 12.69 -7.64 25.00
CA LYS A 174 14.14 -7.71 25.14
C LYS A 174 14.64 -6.46 25.88
N ARG A 175 14.96 -6.66 27.18
CA ARG A 175 15.52 -5.64 28.06
C ARG A 175 16.86 -5.15 27.55
#